data_AF-A0A5J5F5Q3-F1
#
_entry.id   AF-A0A5J5F5Q3-F1
#
_cell.length_a   1.000
_cell.length_b   1.000
_cell.length_c   1.000
_cell.angle_alpha   90.00
_cell.angle_beta   90.00
_cell.angle_gamma   90.00
#
_symmetry.space_group_name_H-M   'P 1'
#
loop_
_entity.id
_entity.type
_entity.pdbx_description
1 polymer ?
#
loop_
_entity_poly.entity_id
_entity_poly.type
_entity_poly.pdbx_seq_one_letter_code
_entity_poly.pdbx_strand_id
1 'polypeptide(L)'
;MVTNMGLSTYSNSLALLKNIGEGAGFLESQADQLFKLWNRFMIMSYYKTKKTATFAKDRETEQYARVGELKDMVKKIWAQLYLSNEDRIPVTQNHTEMVKFPLCTDSTYCSVVVKTKQFVGNIRGTSLHQA
;
A
#
# COMPACT_ATOMS: atom_id res chain seq x y z
N MET A 1 1.76 42.09 -21.51
CA MET A 1 2.54 41.14 -20.68
C MET A 1 1.69 39.89 -20.51
N VAL A 2 1.91 38.85 -21.31
CA VAL A 2 1.22 37.55 -21.20
C VAL A 2 2.31 36.51 -20.94
N THR A 3 2.24 35.88 -19.78
CA THR A 3 3.21 34.91 -19.27
C THR A 3 3.23 33.66 -20.13
N ASN A 4 4.43 33.33 -20.59
CA ASN A 4 4.80 32.22 -21.46
C ASN A 4 4.81 30.86 -20.69
N MET A 5 3.70 30.52 -20.02
CA MET A 5 3.61 29.34 -19.14
C MET A 5 3.32 28.01 -19.87
N GLY A 6 2.98 28.03 -21.17
CA GLY A 6 2.54 26.83 -21.91
C GLY A 6 3.62 26.06 -22.68
N LEU A 7 4.74 26.70 -23.04
CA LEU A 7 5.80 26.08 -23.86
C LEU A 7 6.81 25.25 -23.06
N SER A 8 6.99 25.58 -21.78
CA SER A 8 7.90 24.88 -20.85
C SER A 8 7.46 23.43 -20.59
N THR A 9 6.17 23.22 -20.34
CA THR A 9 5.59 21.92 -19.94
C THR A 9 5.56 20.91 -21.08
N TYR A 10 5.37 21.39 -22.32
CA TYR A 10 5.39 20.57 -23.53
C TYR A 10 6.80 20.07 -23.86
N SER A 11 7.81 20.93 -23.68
CA SER A 11 9.22 20.55 -23.90
C SER A 11 9.68 19.49 -22.89
N ASN A 12 9.29 19.62 -21.62
CA ASN A 12 9.63 18.67 -20.57
C ASN A 12 8.98 17.29 -20.78
N SER A 13 7.72 17.27 -21.21
CA SER A 13 7.01 16.02 -21.49
C SER A 13 7.62 15.25 -22.66
N LEU A 14 8.04 15.96 -23.72
CA LEU A 14 8.65 15.36 -24.90
C LEU A 14 10.08 14.86 -24.63
N ALA A 15 10.84 15.57 -23.78
CA ALA A 15 12.15 15.12 -23.32
C ALA A 15 12.05 13.86 -22.44
N LEU A 16 11.04 13.79 -21.56
CA LEU A 16 10.77 12.61 -20.75
C LEU A 16 10.43 11.39 -21.64
N LEU A 17 9.59 11.57 -22.67
CA LEU A 17 9.22 10.50 -23.59
C LEU A 17 10.41 9.98 -24.41
N LYS A 18 11.36 10.86 -24.80
CA LYS A 18 12.61 10.43 -25.45
C LYS A 18 13.49 9.59 -24.52
N ASN A 19 13.61 9.98 -23.25
CA ASN A 19 14.37 9.22 -22.25
C ASN A 19 13.73 7.86 -21.91
N ILE A 20 12.40 7.74 -22.04
CA ILE A 20 11.68 6.47 -21.88
C ILE A 20 11.93 5.53 -23.08
N GLY A 21 12.07 6.06 -24.29
CA GLY A 21 12.37 5.28 -25.50
C GLY A 21 13.78 4.67 -25.54
N GLU A 22 14.75 5.30 -24.86
CA GLU A 22 16.11 4.75 -24.65
C GLU A 22 16.18 3.77 -23.44
N GLY A 23 15.06 3.61 -22.73
CA GLY A 23 14.51 2.32 -22.31
C GLY A 23 15.01 1.67 -21.03
N ALA A 24 16.30 1.47 -20.85
CA ALA A 24 16.80 0.67 -19.72
C ALA A 24 17.45 1.53 -18.64
N GLY A 25 18.45 2.33 -18.99
CA GLY A 25 19.29 3.02 -18.01
C GLY A 25 18.55 4.05 -17.15
N PHE A 26 17.61 4.82 -17.72
CA PHE A 26 16.82 5.76 -16.92
C PHE A 26 15.91 5.02 -15.93
N LEU A 27 15.16 4.02 -16.40
CA LEU A 27 14.27 3.23 -15.54
C LEU A 27 15.05 2.44 -14.48
N GLU A 28 16.21 1.89 -14.83
CA GLU A 28 17.13 1.23 -13.89
C GLU A 28 17.66 2.22 -12.85
N SER A 29 18.09 3.41 -13.26
CA SER A 29 18.56 4.44 -12.33
C SER A 29 17.46 4.94 -11.39
N GLN A 30 16.22 5.05 -11.89
CA GLN A 30 15.05 5.40 -11.08
C GLN A 30 14.67 4.24 -10.16
N ALA A 31 14.73 3.00 -10.65
CA ALA A 31 14.50 1.80 -9.84
C ALA A 31 15.51 1.69 -8.71
N ASP A 32 16.80 1.94 -8.96
CA ASP A 32 17.86 1.94 -7.93
C ASP A 32 17.64 3.04 -6.89
N GLN A 33 17.25 4.25 -7.33
CA GLN A 33 16.93 5.35 -6.42
C GLN A 33 15.69 5.04 -5.58
N LEU A 34 14.65 4.49 -6.19
CA LEU A 34 13.44 4.05 -5.50
C LEU A 34 13.75 2.89 -4.55
N PHE A 35 14.58 1.93 -4.92
CA PHE A 35 14.97 0.79 -4.08
C PHE A 35 15.74 1.26 -2.84
N LYS A 36 16.69 2.19 -3.01
CA LYS A 36 17.40 2.83 -1.90
C LYS A 36 16.45 3.57 -0.96
N LEU A 37 15.44 4.22 -1.51
CA LEU A 37 14.42 4.91 -0.73
C LEU A 37 13.52 3.91 0.01
N TRP A 38 13.06 2.86 -0.66
CA TRP A 38 12.16 1.85 -0.12
C TRP A 38 12.82 1.07 1.01
N ASN A 39 14.11 0.76 0.92
CA ASN A 39 14.89 0.13 1.99
C ASN A 39 15.00 0.98 3.26
N ARG A 40 14.80 2.30 3.17
CA ARG A 40 14.79 3.20 4.34
C ARG A 40 13.45 3.21 5.05
N PHE A 41 12.39 2.75 4.40
CA PHE A 41 11.06 2.72 4.99
C PHE A 41 10.75 1.36 5.60
N MET A 42 10.02 1.37 6.69
CA MET A 42 9.40 0.16 7.20
C MET A 42 8.12 -0.08 6.40
N ILE A 43 8.11 -1.14 5.60
CA ILE A 43 6.97 -1.49 4.74
C ILE A 43 6.21 -2.63 5.41
N MET A 44 4.90 -2.47 5.55
CA MET A 44 4.03 -3.47 6.15
C MET A 44 2.86 -3.77 5.23
N SER A 45 2.60 -5.04 5.03
CA SER A 45 1.52 -5.53 4.19
C SER A 45 0.59 -6.41 5.00
N TYR A 46 -0.60 -5.89 5.28
CA TYR A 46 -1.67 -6.62 5.95
C TYR A 46 -2.54 -7.28 4.90
N TYR A 47 -2.73 -8.60 5.01
CA TYR A 47 -3.53 -9.34 4.04
C TYR A 47 -4.52 -10.28 4.73
N LYS A 48 -5.73 -10.35 4.17
CA LYS A 48 -6.78 -11.24 4.67
C LYS A 48 -6.40 -12.72 4.47
N THR A 49 -6.87 -13.57 5.37
CA THR A 49 -6.78 -15.03 5.20
C THR A 49 -8.14 -15.70 4.97
N LYS A 50 -9.25 -14.96 5.13
CA LYS A 50 -10.61 -15.47 4.87
C LYS A 50 -11.22 -14.84 3.62
N LYS A 51 -11.98 -15.64 2.88
CA LYS A 51 -12.83 -15.16 1.77
C LYS A 51 -13.92 -14.24 2.29
N THR A 52 -14.41 -13.37 1.42
CA THR A 52 -15.43 -12.36 1.74
C THR A 52 -16.73 -12.76 1.06
N ALA A 53 -17.83 -12.83 1.81
CA ALA A 53 -19.14 -13.07 1.23
C ALA A 53 -19.56 -11.89 0.35
N THR A 54 -20.04 -12.19 -0.86
CA THR A 54 -20.62 -11.18 -1.75
C THR A 54 -22.00 -10.76 -1.27
N PHE A 55 -22.48 -9.66 -1.83
CA PHE A 55 -23.83 -9.18 -1.58
C PHE A 55 -24.83 -10.03 -2.37
N ALA A 56 -25.85 -10.55 -1.70
CA ALA A 56 -26.92 -11.34 -2.30
C ALA A 56 -28.23 -11.12 -1.52
N LYS A 57 -29.38 -11.41 -2.15
CA LYS A 57 -30.66 -11.46 -1.44
C LYS A 57 -30.65 -12.69 -0.53
N ASP A 58 -30.76 -12.44 0.77
CA ASP A 58 -30.94 -13.48 1.77
C ASP A 58 -32.29 -14.17 1.57
N ARG A 59 -32.30 -15.50 1.62
CA ARG A 59 -33.50 -16.30 1.38
C ARG A 59 -34.44 -16.32 2.58
N GLU A 60 -33.92 -16.10 3.79
CA GLU A 60 -34.70 -16.16 5.01
C GLU A 60 -35.30 -14.79 5.33
N THR A 61 -34.50 -13.73 5.22
CA THR A 61 -34.93 -12.37 5.58
C THR A 61 -35.48 -11.58 4.39
N GLU A 62 -35.33 -12.09 3.16
CA GLU A 62 -35.61 -11.39 1.91
C GLU A 62 -34.88 -10.05 1.73
N GLN A 63 -33.92 -9.75 2.59
CA GLN A 63 -33.13 -8.53 2.54
C GLN A 63 -31.80 -8.78 1.84
N TYR A 64 -31.21 -7.73 1.28
CA TYR A 64 -29.87 -7.85 0.73
C TYR A 64 -28.82 -7.79 1.84
N ALA A 65 -27.98 -8.81 1.91
CA ALA A 65 -26.93 -8.93 2.91
C ALA A 65 -25.67 -9.56 2.31
N ARG A 66 -24.58 -9.60 3.09
CA ARG A 66 -23.33 -10.29 2.71
C ARG A 66 -23.43 -11.79 2.98
N VAL A 67 -24.38 -12.43 2.30
CA VAL A 67 -24.68 -13.88 2.42
C VAL A 67 -24.45 -14.63 1.11
N GLY A 68 -23.90 -13.95 0.10
CA GLY A 68 -23.58 -14.53 -1.19
C GLY A 68 -22.32 -15.40 -1.19
N GLU A 69 -21.87 -15.73 -2.39
CA GLU A 69 -20.68 -16.55 -2.62
C GLU A 69 -19.43 -15.99 -1.92
N LEU A 70 -18.62 -16.88 -1.35
CA LEU A 70 -17.34 -16.52 -0.74
C LEU A 70 -16.27 -16.28 -1.82
N LYS A 71 -15.80 -15.04 -1.93
CA LYS A 71 -14.78 -14.64 -2.93
C LYS A 71 -13.54 -13.98 -2.34
N ASP A 72 -12.44 -14.15 -3.05
CA ASP A 72 -11.22 -13.40 -2.83
C ASP A 72 -11.30 -12.02 -3.49
N MET A 73 -11.89 -11.05 -2.77
CA MET A 73 -11.90 -9.62 -3.18
C MET A 73 -10.52 -9.07 -3.59
N VAL A 74 -9.46 -9.48 -2.89
CA VAL A 74 -8.06 -9.17 -3.22
C VAL A 74 -7.28 -10.46 -3.03
N LYS A 75 -6.54 -10.91 -4.06
CA LYS A 75 -5.68 -12.09 -3.91
C LYS A 75 -4.44 -11.71 -3.11
N LYS A 76 -3.91 -12.64 -2.33
CA LYS A 76 -2.72 -12.45 -1.47
C LYS A 76 -1.53 -11.81 -2.22
N ILE A 77 -1.26 -12.27 -3.44
CA ILE A 77 -0.15 -11.76 -4.27
C ILE A 77 -0.25 -10.26 -4.59
N TRP A 78 -1.47 -9.71 -4.63
CA TRP A 78 -1.69 -8.29 -4.91
C TRP A 78 -1.67 -7.44 -3.64
N ALA A 79 -1.75 -8.06 -2.46
CA ALA A 79 -1.67 -7.38 -1.18
C ALA A 79 -0.23 -7.28 -0.65
N GLN A 80 0.75 -7.78 -1.41
CA GLN A 80 2.16 -7.85 -1.01
C GLN A 80 3.02 -7.18 -2.09
N LEU A 81 4.03 -6.44 -1.66
CA LEU A 81 5.02 -5.80 -2.52
C LEU A 81 6.22 -6.71 -2.82
N TYR A 82 6.36 -7.81 -2.08
CA TYR A 82 7.45 -8.79 -2.20
C TYR A 82 8.86 -8.22 -2.03
N LEU A 83 8.97 -7.15 -1.23
CA LEU A 83 10.26 -6.55 -0.91
C LEU A 83 10.96 -7.30 0.21
N SER A 84 12.28 -7.17 0.29
CA SER A 84 13.09 -7.81 1.34
C SER A 84 12.86 -7.22 2.72
N ASN A 85 12.50 -5.94 2.80
CA ASN A 85 12.22 -5.20 4.04
C ASN A 85 10.71 -5.11 4.37
N GLU A 86 9.86 -5.86 3.66
CA GLU A 86 8.42 -5.89 3.88
C GLU A 86 8.05 -6.88 4.98
N ASP A 87 7.33 -6.40 6.00
CA ASP A 87 6.69 -7.24 7.00
C ASP A 87 5.29 -7.66 6.52
N ARG A 88 5.08 -8.97 6.32
CA ARG A 88 3.88 -9.54 5.70
C ARG A 88 2.98 -10.15 6.78
N ILE A 89 1.97 -9.39 7.19
CA ILE A 89 1.17 -9.70 8.38
C ILE A 89 -0.18 -10.30 7.97
N PRO A 90 -0.46 -11.58 8.28
CA PRO A 90 -1.76 -12.18 8.02
C PRO A 90 -2.82 -11.65 8.99
N VAL A 91 -4.02 -11.37 8.49
CA VAL A 91 -5.19 -10.96 9.28
C VAL A 91 -6.25 -12.05 9.16
N THR A 92 -6.64 -12.65 10.30
CA THR A 92 -7.59 -13.78 10.37
C THR A 92 -9.06 -13.38 10.19
N GLN A 93 -9.30 -12.49 9.24
CA GLN A 93 -10.58 -11.90 8.91
C GLN A 93 -10.75 -11.84 7.38
N ASN A 94 -11.95 -11.45 6.93
CA ASN A 94 -12.22 -11.22 5.52
C ASN A 94 -11.85 -9.77 5.14
N HIS A 95 -12.03 -9.39 3.87
CA HIS A 95 -11.60 -8.09 3.38
C HIS A 95 -12.35 -6.90 4.01
N THR A 96 -13.62 -7.09 4.41
CA THR A 96 -14.40 -6.00 5.00
C THR A 96 -14.20 -5.89 6.50
N GLU A 97 -13.88 -6.99 7.15
CA GLU A 97 -13.68 -7.01 8.60
C GLU A 97 -12.24 -6.63 8.96
N MET A 98 -11.23 -6.96 8.14
CA MET A 98 -9.80 -6.78 8.48
C MET A 98 -9.36 -5.34 8.84
N VAL A 99 -10.20 -4.34 8.59
CA VAL A 99 -9.97 -2.91 8.90
C VAL A 99 -10.82 -2.41 10.06
N LYS A 100 -11.83 -3.17 10.47
CA LYS A 100 -12.70 -2.85 11.59
C LYS A 100 -12.03 -3.44 12.81
N PHE A 101 -11.40 -2.61 13.61
CA PHE A 101 -10.82 -3.03 14.89
C PHE A 101 -11.92 -2.92 15.95
N PRO A 102 -12.71 -3.98 16.22
CA PRO A 102 -13.88 -3.86 17.10
C PRO A 102 -13.47 -3.53 18.54
N LEU A 103 -12.25 -3.93 18.93
CA LEU A 103 -11.67 -3.74 20.25
C LEU A 103 -10.23 -3.26 20.11
N CYS A 104 -9.75 -2.48 21.08
CA CYS A 104 -8.35 -2.07 21.16
C CYS A 104 -7.40 -3.24 21.51
N THR A 105 -7.95 -4.41 21.86
CA THR A 105 -7.21 -5.64 22.13
C THR A 105 -7.08 -6.54 20.89
N ASP A 106 -7.65 -6.15 19.73
CA ASP A 106 -7.49 -6.90 18.49
C ASP A 106 -6.00 -6.99 18.12
N SER A 107 -5.52 -8.19 17.81
CA SER A 107 -4.10 -8.42 17.52
C SER A 107 -3.60 -7.62 16.32
N THR A 108 -4.46 -7.42 15.31
CA THR A 108 -4.16 -6.62 14.13
C THR A 108 -4.05 -5.15 14.51
N TYR A 109 -4.98 -4.65 15.34
CA TYR A 109 -4.91 -3.28 15.86
C TYR A 109 -3.63 -3.04 16.66
N CYS A 110 -3.34 -3.93 17.61
CA CYS A 110 -2.13 -3.89 18.43
C CYS A 110 -0.86 -3.89 17.55
N SER A 111 -0.82 -4.75 16.52
CA SER A 111 0.28 -4.79 15.56
C SER A 111 0.47 -3.44 14.86
N VAL A 112 -0.62 -2.85 14.33
CA VAL A 112 -0.57 -1.54 13.69
C VAL A 112 -0.01 -0.48 14.65
N VAL A 113 -0.57 -0.39 15.87
CA VAL A 113 -0.13 0.61 16.86
C VAL A 113 1.34 0.44 17.23
N VAL A 114 1.79 -0.79 17.51
CA VAL A 114 3.19 -1.08 17.88
C VAL A 114 4.12 -0.68 16.74
N LYS A 115 3.81 -1.09 15.51
CA LYS A 115 4.64 -0.79 14.34
C LYS A 115 4.65 0.70 14.02
N THR A 116 3.51 1.39 14.07
CA THR A 116 3.46 2.84 13.88
C THR A 116 4.30 3.57 14.94
N LYS A 117 4.26 3.14 16.21
CA LYS A 117 5.11 3.71 17.27
C LYS A 117 6.60 3.48 17.00
N GLN A 118 6.98 2.28 16.58
CA GLN A 118 8.36 1.98 16.18
C GLN A 118 8.82 2.89 15.03
N PHE A 119 7.98 3.08 14.01
CA PHE A 119 8.29 3.96 12.89
C PHE A 119 8.49 5.42 13.33
N VAL A 120 7.56 5.97 14.13
CA VAL A 120 7.67 7.35 14.64
C VAL A 120 8.89 7.51 15.55
N GLY A 121 9.20 6.51 16.38
CA GLY A 121 10.42 6.50 17.20
C GLY A 121 11.69 6.55 16.35
N ASN A 122 11.75 5.77 15.27
CA ASN A 122 12.88 5.73 14.35
C ASN A 122 13.09 7.06 13.63
N ILE A 123 12.01 7.76 13.23
CA ILE A 123 12.10 9.12 12.64
C ILE A 123 12.67 10.12 13.65
N ARG A 124 12.24 10.07 14.91
CA ARG A 124 12.70 11.01 15.94
C ARG A 124 14.16 10.77 16.33
N GLY A 125 14.60 9.51 16.36
CA GLY A 125 15.99 9.14 16.64
C GLY A 125 16.97 9.52 15.52
N THR A 126 16.55 9.55 14.26
CA THR A 126 17.40 9.96 13.14
C THR A 126 17.64 11.47 13.07
N SER A 127 16.75 12.29 13.66
CA SER A 127 16.92 13.75 13.72
C SER A 127 17.98 14.22 14.71
N LEU A 128 18.43 13.36 15.64
CA LEU A 128 19.44 13.70 16.66
C LEU A 128 20.88 13.38 16.23
N HIS A 129 21.07 12.69 15.10
CA HIS A 129 22.40 12.31 14.59
C HIS A 129 22.82 13.11 13.33
N GLN A 130 22.16 14.23 13.05
CA GLN A 130 22.52 15.15 11.96
C GLN A 130 22.72 16.62 12.41
N ALA A 131 23.07 16.84 13.68
CA ALA A 131 23.49 18.16 14.18
C ALA A 131 24.97 18.11 14.57
#